data_AF-A0A9E1Y665-F1
#
_entry.id   AF-A0A9E1Y665-F1
#
_cell.length_a   1.000
_cell.length_b   1.000
_cell.length_c   1.000
_cell.angle_alpha   90.00
_cell.angle_beta   90.00
_cell.angle_gamma   90.00
#
_symmetry.space_group_name_H-M   'P 1'
#
loop_
_entity.id
_entity.type
_entity.pdbx_description
1 polymer ?
#
loop_
_entity_poly.entity_id
_entity_poly.type
_entity_poly.pdbx_seq_one_letter_code
_entity_poly.pdbx_strand_id
1 'polypeptide(L)'
;KIKLLNVNQEIINKYGAVSKEVALEMAQGIRKRMNVDIGLSTTGIAGPGGGSKAKPIGLVYIGLSTSNFEKVFKFNFSKNRKTNKLMTSQAALNILRNYLNN
;
A
#
# COMPACT_ATOMS: atom_id res chain seq x y z
N LYS A 1 -6.34 9.00 4.27
CA LYS A 1 -6.97 7.83 3.63
C LYS A 1 -8.41 8.14 3.24
N ILE A 2 -9.32 8.38 4.19
CA ILE A 2 -10.74 8.64 3.90
C ILE A 2 -10.96 9.93 3.07
N LYS A 3 -10.69 11.12 3.62
CA LYS A 3 -10.98 12.40 2.93
C LYS A 3 -10.25 12.60 1.60
N LEU A 4 -9.01 12.11 1.50
CA LEU A 4 -8.17 12.32 0.31
C LEU A 4 -8.34 11.22 -0.74
N LEU A 5 -8.49 9.96 -0.34
CA LEU A 5 -8.44 8.81 -1.25
C LEU A 5 -9.78 8.07 -1.32
N ASN A 6 -10.83 8.57 -0.67
CA ASN A 6 -12.16 7.95 -0.63
C ASN A 6 -12.17 6.48 -0.18
N VAL A 7 -11.19 6.08 0.63
CA VAL A 7 -11.16 4.75 1.27
C VAL A 7 -12.37 4.64 2.19
N ASN A 8 -13.16 3.58 2.03
CA ASN A 8 -14.35 3.35 2.83
C ASN A 8 -13.96 3.16 4.30
N GLN A 9 -14.60 3.94 5.18
CA GLN A 9 -14.35 3.87 6.62
C GLN A 9 -14.63 2.47 7.17
N GLU A 10 -15.63 1.76 6.66
CA GLU A 10 -15.97 0.40 7.08
C GLU A 10 -14.85 -0.60 6.77
N ILE A 11 -14.15 -0.41 5.65
CA ILE A 11 -13.00 -1.26 5.28
C ILE A 11 -11.85 -1.05 6.25
N ILE A 12 -11.59 0.20 6.66
CA ILE A 12 -10.59 0.49 7.69
C ILE A 12 -11.01 -0.12 9.03
N ASN A 13 -12.28 -0.03 9.41
CA ASN A 13 -12.77 -0.59 10.67
C ASN A 13 -12.67 -2.13 10.69
N LYS A 14 -13.02 -2.78 9.58
CA LYS A 14 -13.03 -4.25 9.48
C LYS A 14 -11.65 -4.86 9.35
N TYR A 15 -10.79 -4.30 8.49
CA TYR A 15 -9.49 -4.91 8.16
C TYR A 15 -8.29 -4.19 8.78
N GLY A 16 -8.50 -2.99 9.33
CA GLY A 16 -7.47 -2.12 9.86
C GLY A 16 -6.70 -1.38 8.77
N ALA A 17 -6.10 -0.24 9.13
CA ALA A 17 -5.44 0.65 8.18
C ALA A 17 -4.23 0.05 7.44
N VAL A 18 -3.68 -1.08 7.91
CA VAL A 18 -2.62 -1.86 7.24
C VAL A 18 -3.22 -3.20 6.83
N SER A 19 -3.77 -3.25 5.62
CA SER A 19 -4.40 -4.42 5.02
C SER A 19 -4.31 -4.36 3.50
N LYS A 20 -4.66 -5.48 2.84
CA LYS A 20 -4.71 -5.54 1.38
C LYS A 20 -5.84 -4.67 0.82
N GLU A 21 -6.98 -4.65 1.48
CA GLU A 21 -8.20 -3.93 1.09
C GLU A 21 -7.94 -2.43 1.10
N VAL A 22 -7.35 -1.93 2.18
CA VAL A 22 -7.00 -0.52 2.30
C VAL A 22 -5.94 -0.12 1.27
N ALA A 23 -4.95 -0.98 0.97
CA ALA A 23 -3.95 -0.68 -0.06
C ALA A 23 -4.60 -0.55 -1.45
N LEU A 24 -5.49 -1.46 -1.81
CA LEU A 24 -6.19 -1.41 -3.10
C LEU A 24 -7.07 -0.16 -3.21
N GLU A 25 -7.90 0.13 -2.20
CA GLU A 25 -8.77 1.32 -2.23
C GLU A 25 -7.96 2.61 -2.27
N MET A 26 -6.82 2.68 -1.59
CA MET A 26 -5.93 3.83 -1.69
C MET A 26 -5.38 4.04 -3.11
N ALA A 27 -5.01 2.96 -3.80
CA ALA A 27 -4.49 3.01 -5.17
C ALA A 27 -5.59 3.41 -6.17
N GLN A 28 -6.77 2.81 -6.05
CA GLN A 28 -7.95 3.18 -6.83
C GLN A 28 -8.35 4.64 -6.59
N GLY A 29 -8.35 5.06 -5.33
CA GLY A 29 -8.74 6.39 -4.89
C GLY A 29 -7.86 7.48 -5.47
N ILE A 30 -6.53 7.33 -5.38
CA ILE A 30 -5.63 8.32 -5.96
C ILE A 30 -5.74 8.37 -7.49
N ARG A 31 -5.86 7.20 -8.16
CA ARG A 31 -6.00 7.12 -9.61
C ARG A 31 -7.22 7.89 -10.11
N LYS A 32 -8.39 7.59 -9.52
CA LYS A 32 -9.67 8.22 -9.87
C LYS A 32 -9.69 9.71 -9.54
N ARG A 33 -9.19 10.09 -8.37
CA ARG A 33 -9.21 11.49 -7.93
C ARG A 33 -8.32 12.40 -8.75
N MET A 34 -7.14 11.90 -9.13
CA MET A 34 -6.16 12.67 -9.89
C MET A 34 -6.38 12.55 -11.40
N ASN A 35 -7.32 11.71 -11.85
CA ASN A 35 -7.55 11.39 -13.25
C ASN A 35 -6.26 11.01 -14.00
N VAL A 36 -5.51 10.06 -13.42
CA VAL A 36 -4.25 9.55 -13.97
C VAL A 36 -4.38 8.08 -14.37
N ASP A 37 -3.48 7.58 -15.19
CA ASP A 37 -3.52 6.20 -15.68
C ASP A 37 -3.20 5.16 -14.60
N ILE A 38 -2.32 5.53 -13.65
CA ILE A 38 -1.77 4.61 -12.66
C ILE A 38 -1.87 5.19 -11.26
N GLY A 39 -2.49 4.45 -10.35
CA GLY A 39 -2.46 4.71 -8.92
C GLY A 39 -1.56 3.70 -8.20
N LEU A 40 -0.64 4.21 -7.39
CA LEU A 40 0.23 3.40 -6.54
C LEU A 40 0.05 3.81 -5.08
N SER A 41 -0.06 2.84 -4.18
CA SER A 41 -0.25 3.09 -2.76
C SER A 41 0.67 2.22 -1.92
N THR A 42 0.99 2.70 -0.70
CA THR A 42 1.67 1.88 0.30
C THR A 42 0.99 2.05 1.65
N THR A 43 0.80 0.96 2.39
CA THR A 43 0.44 1.02 3.80
C THR A 43 1.13 -0.08 4.59
N GLY A 44 1.79 0.29 5.69
CA GLY A 44 2.61 -0.66 6.45
C GLY A 44 3.02 -0.15 7.81
N ILE A 45 3.66 -1.02 8.58
CA ILE A 45 4.15 -0.77 9.94
C ILE A 45 5.67 -0.67 9.87
N ALA A 46 6.18 0.55 9.71
CA ALA A 46 7.63 0.75 9.62
C ALA A 46 8.37 0.47 10.95
N GLY A 47 7.71 0.57 12.11
CA GLY A 47 8.34 0.50 13.43
C GLY A 47 8.84 1.86 13.95
N PRO A 48 9.47 1.92 15.13
CA PRO A 48 9.76 0.79 16.02
C PRO A 48 8.55 0.30 16.83
N GLY A 49 7.43 1.03 16.84
CA GLY A 49 6.18 0.63 17.48
C GLY A 49 5.06 0.30 16.47
N GLY A 50 3.86 0.00 16.99
CA GLY A 50 2.66 -0.23 16.19
C GLY A 50 2.54 -1.62 15.57
N GLY A 51 3.50 -2.51 15.83
CA GLY A 51 3.43 -3.92 15.44
C GLY A 51 2.69 -4.78 16.46
N SER A 52 2.14 -5.89 16.00
CA SER A 52 1.54 -6.95 16.82
C SER A 52 1.95 -8.32 16.28
N LYS A 53 1.60 -9.40 16.99
CA LYS A 53 1.80 -10.77 16.50
C LYS A 53 1.13 -11.01 15.13
N ALA A 54 -0.07 -10.46 14.95
CA ALA A 54 -0.82 -10.59 13.69
C ALA A 54 -0.31 -9.64 12.59
N LYS A 55 0.20 -8.47 12.95
CA LYS A 55 0.71 -7.45 12.03
C LYS A 55 2.09 -6.96 12.48
N PRO A 56 3.18 -7.70 12.18
CA PRO A 56 4.50 -7.39 12.70
C PRO A 56 5.06 -6.08 12.11
N ILE A 57 6.04 -5.50 12.80
CA ILE A 57 6.90 -4.47 12.21
C ILE A 57 7.56 -5.03 10.96
N GLY A 58 7.58 -4.22 9.89
CA GLY A 58 8.06 -4.63 8.58
C GLY A 58 6.95 -5.05 7.62
N LEU A 59 5.73 -5.31 8.12
CA LEU A 59 4.59 -5.63 7.27
C LEU A 59 4.17 -4.43 6.43
N VAL A 60 4.12 -4.62 5.12
CA VAL A 60 3.72 -3.59 4.15
C VAL A 60 2.81 -4.23 3.09
N TYR A 61 1.77 -3.49 2.69
CA TYR A 61 0.97 -3.74 1.51
C TYR A 61 1.19 -2.61 0.50
N ILE A 62 1.36 -2.97 -0.77
CA ILE A 62 1.53 -2.04 -1.88
C ILE A 62 0.42 -2.32 -2.90
N GLY A 63 -0.44 -1.34 -3.16
CA GLY A 63 -1.51 -1.44 -4.15
C GLY A 63 -1.12 -0.78 -5.47
N LEU A 64 -1.37 -1.46 -6.58
CA LEU A 64 -1.31 -0.93 -7.93
C LEU A 64 -2.71 -0.98 -8.54
N SER A 65 -3.19 0.14 -9.07
CA SER A 65 -4.45 0.25 -9.81
C SER A 65 -4.20 0.94 -11.13
N THR A 66 -4.78 0.41 -12.20
CA THR A 66 -4.78 0.96 -13.56
C THR A 66 -6.18 0.77 -14.16
N SER A 67 -6.40 1.16 -15.42
CA SER A 67 -7.68 0.93 -16.10
C SER A 67 -8.04 -0.56 -16.22
N ASN A 68 -7.04 -1.42 -16.47
CA ASN A 68 -7.26 -2.83 -16.83
C ASN A 68 -6.61 -3.83 -15.86
N PHE A 69 -5.83 -3.34 -14.90
CA PHE A 69 -5.08 -4.19 -13.98
C PHE A 69 -5.07 -3.61 -12.57
N GLU A 70 -5.36 -4.46 -11.60
CA GLU A 70 -5.24 -4.12 -10.18
C GLU A 70 -4.61 -5.28 -9.41
N LYS A 71 -3.66 -4.96 -8.53
CA LYS A 71 -3.00 -5.98 -7.70
C LYS A 71 -2.47 -5.37 -6.42
N VAL A 72 -2.47 -6.19 -5.37
CA VAL A 72 -1.83 -5.86 -4.10
C VAL A 72 -0.69 -6.82 -3.83
N PHE A 73 0.44 -6.27 -3.41
CA PHE A 73 1.65 -7.00 -3.05
C PHE A 73 1.87 -6.88 -1.54
N LYS A 74 2.19 -8.00 -0.89
CA LYS A 74 2.46 -8.07 0.55
C LYS A 74 3.94 -8.34 0.77
N PHE A 75 4.56 -7.57 1.66
CA PHE A 75 5.94 -7.73 2.06
C PHE A 75 6.06 -7.76 3.59
N ASN A 76 7.12 -8.41 4.06
CA ASN A 76 7.61 -8.27 5.42
C ASN A 76 9.13 -8.06 5.33
N PHE A 77 9.59 -6.85 5.62
CA PHE A 77 10.98 -6.45 5.39
C PHE A 77 11.87 -6.69 6.62
N SER A 78 12.08 -5.65 7.42
CA SER A 78 13.02 -5.64 8.54
C SER A 78 12.35 -5.13 9.82
N LYS A 79 13.11 -5.11 10.92
CA LYS A 79 12.67 -4.46 12.17
C LYS A 79 13.10 -2.98 12.24
N ASN A 80 13.88 -2.48 11.29
CA ASN A 80 14.41 -1.11 11.30
C ASN A 80 13.50 -0.16 10.51
N ARG A 81 13.09 0.95 11.14
CA ARG A 81 12.20 1.95 10.53
C ARG A 81 12.74 2.56 9.25
N LYS A 82 14.03 2.93 9.21
CA LYS A 82 14.65 3.56 8.04
C LYS A 82 14.74 2.57 6.88
N THR A 83 15.19 1.34 7.16
CA THR A 83 15.25 0.26 6.17
C THR A 83 13.86 -0.09 5.62
N ASN A 84 12.84 -0.18 6.48
CA ASN A 84 11.47 -0.47 6.04
C ASN A 84 10.93 0.60 5.09
N LYS A 85 11.17 1.88 5.36
CA LYS A 85 10.76 2.97 4.46
C LYS A 85 11.47 2.87 3.11
N LEU A 86 12.79 2.63 3.11
CA LEU A 86 13.58 2.51 1.88
C LEU A 86 13.13 1.29 1.06
N MET A 87 13.03 0.11 1.67
CA MET A 87 12.59 -1.09 0.97
C MET A 87 11.17 -0.96 0.42
N THR A 88 10.27 -0.30 1.15
CA THR A 88 8.91 -0.01 0.67
C THR A 88 8.92 0.85 -0.59
N SER A 89 9.71 1.94 -0.62
CA SER A 89 9.77 2.80 -1.81
C SER A 89 10.39 2.05 -3.00
N GLN A 90 11.48 1.31 -2.78
CA GLN A 90 12.13 0.54 -3.85
C GLN A 90 11.21 -0.55 -4.41
N ALA A 91 10.48 -1.27 -3.54
CA ALA A 91 9.53 -2.29 -3.96
C ALA A 91 8.38 -1.68 -4.78
N ALA A 92 7.83 -0.54 -4.33
CA ALA A 92 6.75 0.14 -5.02
C ALA A 92 7.18 0.60 -6.44
N LEU A 93 8.36 1.23 -6.54
CA LEU A 93 8.92 1.67 -7.83
C LEU A 93 9.26 0.49 -8.75
N ASN A 94 9.77 -0.62 -8.20
CA ASN A 94 10.07 -1.80 -9.01
C ASN A 94 8.80 -2.50 -9.52
N ILE A 95 7.73 -2.54 -8.71
CA ILE A 95 6.41 -3.02 -9.16
C ILE A 95 5.91 -2.18 -10.33
N LEU A 96 6.00 -0.85 -10.22
CA LEU A 96 5.61 0.05 -11.30
C LEU A 96 6.45 -0.15 -12.56
N ARG A 97 7.79 -0.22 -12.40
CA ARG A 97 8.71 -0.49 -13.51
C ARG A 97 8.37 -1.79 -14.23
N ASN A 98 8.10 -2.86 -13.49
CA ASN A 98 7.73 -4.14 -14.08
C ASN A 98 6.39 -4.06 -14.80
N TYR A 99 5.40 -3.34 -14.26
CA TYR A 99 4.12 -3.13 -14.94
C TYR A 99 4.29 -2.38 -16.26
N LEU A 100 5.14 -1.35 -16.31
CA LEU A 100 5.35 -0.53 -17.52
C LEU A 100 6.16 -1.23 -18.62
N ASN A 101 6.90 -2.29 -18.27
CA ASN A 101 7.76 -3.03 -19.20
C ASN A 101 7.11 -4.32 -19.74
N ASN A 102 5.86 -4.61 -19.34
CA ASN A 102 5.07 -5.73 -19.86
C ASN A 102 3.84 -5.20 -20.62
#